data_AF-A0A2G2A1T6-F1
#
_entry.id   AF-A0A2G2A1T6-F1
#
_cell.length_a   1.000
_cell.length_b   1.000
_cell.length_c   1.000
_cell.angle_alpha   90.00
_cell.angle_beta   90.00
_cell.angle_gamma   90.00
#
_symmetry.space_group_name_H-M   'P 1'
#
loop_
_entity.id
_entity.type
_entity.pdbx_description
1 polymer ?
#
loop_
_entity_poly.entity_id
_entity_poly.type
_entity_poly.pdbx_seq_one_letter_code
_entity_poly.pdbx_strand_id
1 'polypeptide(L)'
;MPYNFKESLYTPDDIPLYQNQALRHKFLRDIQKNGVAIMVSGIVGHITKRELNVAMKLIEGKTMKQIGELLFISPRTVETHMDHLKQKLQVKKRSELADVLRKNLID
;
A
#
# COMPACT_ATOMS: atom_id res chain seq x y z
N MET A 1 23.72 17.34 5.90
CA MET A 1 24.39 16.33 5.05
C MET A 1 23.40 15.90 3.97
N PRO A 2 23.74 15.97 2.67
CA PRO A 2 22.76 15.72 1.61
C PRO A 2 22.62 14.21 1.35
N TYR A 3 21.38 13.74 1.28
CA TYR A 3 21.03 12.43 0.76
C TYR A 3 21.47 12.33 -0.72
N ASN A 4 22.30 11.35 -1.06
CA ASN A 4 22.82 11.17 -2.42
C ASN A 4 21.78 10.44 -3.29
N PHE A 5 21.19 11.18 -4.24
CA PHE A 5 20.01 10.82 -5.04
C PHE A 5 20.31 10.06 -6.35
N LYS A 6 21.54 9.58 -6.55
CA LYS A 6 22.05 9.24 -7.89
C LYS A 6 21.55 7.94 -8.54
N GLU A 7 20.68 7.15 -7.92
CA GLU A 7 20.19 5.89 -8.53
C GLU A 7 18.66 5.68 -8.47
N SER A 8 17.88 6.69 -8.09
CA SER A 8 16.42 6.56 -8.09
C SER A 8 15.83 7.24 -9.33
N LEU A 9 15.22 6.45 -10.22
CA LEU A 9 14.56 6.84 -11.48
C LEU A 9 13.31 7.73 -11.30
N TYR A 10 13.19 8.48 -10.20
CA TYR A 10 12.04 9.34 -9.88
C TYR A 10 12.50 10.65 -9.26
N THR A 11 12.14 11.75 -9.92
CA THR A 11 12.32 13.12 -9.42
C THR A 11 11.35 13.41 -8.28
N PRO A 12 11.78 14.09 -7.19
CA PRO A 12 10.93 14.37 -6.03
C PRO A 12 9.63 15.16 -6.30
N ASP A 13 9.49 15.73 -7.49
CA ASP A 13 8.37 16.61 -7.87
C ASP A 13 7.16 15.87 -8.46
N ASP A 14 7.27 14.58 -8.80
CA ASP A 14 6.19 13.82 -9.46
C ASP A 14 5.12 13.29 -8.48
N ILE A 15 5.28 13.51 -7.17
CA ILE A 15 4.39 13.01 -6.12
C ILE A 15 3.83 14.20 -5.29
N PRO A 16 2.56 14.62 -5.50
CA PRO A 16 1.97 15.82 -4.87
C PRO A 16 1.97 15.85 -3.33
N LEU A 17 2.24 14.70 -2.69
CA LEU A 17 2.20 14.53 -1.23
C LEU A 17 3.47 15.04 -0.50
N TYR A 18 4.54 15.41 -1.22
CA TYR A 18 5.84 15.76 -0.62
C TYR A 18 6.10 17.25 -0.37
N GLN A 19 5.21 18.15 -0.79
CA GLN A 19 5.43 19.60 -0.65
C GLN A 19 5.36 20.13 0.80
N ASN A 20 4.91 19.31 1.76
CA ASN A 20 4.79 19.70 3.16
C ASN A 20 5.85 19.00 4.04
N GLN A 21 6.84 19.77 4.51
CA GLN A 21 8.00 19.27 5.26
C GLN A 21 7.62 18.48 6.52
N ALA A 22 6.50 18.83 7.17
CA ALA A 22 5.95 18.13 8.32
C ALA A 22 5.32 16.77 7.98
N LEU A 23 4.63 16.68 6.83
CA LEU A 23 4.00 15.43 6.39
C LEU A 23 5.06 14.40 6.00
N ARG A 24 6.16 14.81 5.37
CA ARG A 24 7.32 13.94 5.08
C ARG A 24 7.91 13.30 6.34
N HIS A 25 8.10 14.09 7.39
CA HIS A 25 8.75 13.63 8.61
C HIS A 25 7.84 12.72 9.46
N LYS A 26 6.53 13.00 9.47
CA LYS A 26 5.51 12.11 10.05
C LYS A 26 5.39 10.82 9.25
N PHE A 27 5.38 10.90 7.93
CA PHE A 27 5.29 9.76 7.02
C PHE A 27 6.44 8.78 7.16
N LEU A 28 7.69 9.28 7.19
CA LEU A 28 8.88 8.45 7.40
C LEU A 28 8.86 7.75 8.77
N ARG A 29 8.37 8.42 9.82
CA ARG A 29 8.18 7.83 11.15
C ARG A 29 7.09 6.77 11.17
N ASP A 30 5.97 7.00 10.49
CA ASP A 30 4.83 6.08 10.48
C ASP A 30 5.14 4.82 9.66
N ILE A 31 5.90 4.93 8.56
CA ILE A 31 6.45 3.76 7.86
C ILE A 31 7.37 2.98 8.80
N GLN A 32 8.32 3.64 9.46
CA GLN A 32 9.26 2.97 10.39
C GLN A 32 8.56 2.28 11.56
N LYS A 33 7.46 2.85 12.09
CA LYS A 33 6.75 2.27 13.24
C LYS A 33 5.70 1.23 12.85
N ASN A 34 4.93 1.44 11.78
CA ASN A 34 3.66 0.71 11.58
C ASN A 34 3.30 0.36 10.13
N GLY A 35 4.09 0.76 9.13
CA GLY A 35 3.75 0.61 7.70
C GLY A 35 4.79 -0.16 6.88
N VAL A 36 4.38 -0.59 5.70
CA VAL A 36 5.24 -1.16 4.65
C VAL A 36 5.10 -0.24 3.43
N ALA A 37 6.23 0.19 2.87
CA ALA A 37 6.26 0.92 1.61
C ALA A 37 6.27 -0.10 0.47
N ILE A 38 5.32 0.01 -0.46
CA ILE A 38 5.33 -0.76 -1.71
C ILE A 38 5.49 0.21 -2.87
N MET A 39 6.39 -0.12 -3.80
CA MET A 39 6.46 0.51 -5.10
C MET A 39 5.53 -0.23 -6.06
N VAL A 40 4.57 0.46 -6.67
CA VAL A 40 3.68 -0.07 -7.70
C VAL A 40 3.76 0.82 -8.93
N SER A 41 4.40 0.37 -10.01
CA SER A 41 4.37 1.07 -11.30
C SER A 41 4.74 2.58 -11.20
N GLY A 42 5.69 2.93 -10.32
CA GLY A 42 6.10 4.30 -10.02
C GLY A 42 5.32 5.02 -8.90
N ILE A 43 4.26 4.41 -8.37
CA ILE A 43 3.49 4.90 -7.23
C ILE A 43 4.07 4.30 -5.94
N VAL A 44 4.61 5.15 -5.07
CA VAL A 44 5.00 4.74 -3.71
C VAL A 44 3.77 4.81 -2.80
N GLY A 45 3.16 3.66 -2.54
CA GLY A 45 2.02 3.53 -1.63
C GLY A 45 2.46 3.12 -0.22
N HIS A 46 1.98 3.82 0.81
CA HIS A 46 2.13 3.38 2.19
C HIS A 46 0.95 2.48 2.58
N ILE A 47 1.21 1.20 2.83
CA ILE A 47 0.19 0.29 3.34
C ILE A 47 0.52 -0.12 4.77
N THR A 48 -0.51 -0.18 5.60
CA THR A 48 -0.40 -0.64 6.98
C THR A 48 -0.22 -2.15 7.01
N LYS A 49 0.29 -2.68 8.13
CA LYS A 49 0.39 -4.13 8.36
C LYS A 49 -0.96 -4.86 8.15
N ARG A 50 -2.08 -4.23 8.50
CA ARG A 50 -3.41 -4.82 8.31
C ARG A 50 -3.87 -4.82 6.87
N GLU A 51 -3.62 -3.74 6.14
CA GLU A 51 -3.86 -3.70 4.70
C GLU A 51 -2.98 -4.74 3.97
N LEU A 52 -1.72 -4.90 4.37
CA LEU A 52 -0.85 -5.93 3.82
C LEU A 52 -1.41 -7.35 4.07
N ASN A 53 -1.85 -7.66 5.29
CA ASN A 53 -2.44 -8.97 5.58
C ASN A 53 -3.68 -9.25 4.71
N VAL A 54 -4.54 -8.25 4.51
CA VAL A 54 -5.69 -8.35 3.61
C VAL A 54 -5.24 -8.55 2.16
N ALA A 55 -4.25 -7.79 1.70
CA ALA A 55 -3.68 -7.88 0.36
C ALA A 55 -3.09 -9.27 0.07
N MET A 56 -2.34 -9.85 1.01
CA MET A 56 -1.78 -11.21 0.88
C MET A 56 -2.88 -12.27 0.74
N LYS A 57 -3.95 -12.18 1.54
CA LYS A 57 -5.08 -13.12 1.41
C LYS A 57 -5.90 -12.91 0.14
N LEU A 58 -5.95 -11.68 -0.38
CA LEU A 58 -6.56 -11.41 -1.67
C LEU A 58 -5.80 -12.11 -2.82
N ILE A 59 -4.47 -11.99 -2.87
CA ILE A 59 -3.67 -12.58 -3.95
C ILE A 59 -3.67 -14.12 -3.90
N GLU A 60 -3.80 -14.70 -2.70
CA GLU A 60 -4.09 -16.13 -2.45
C GLU A 60 -5.49 -16.58 -2.94
N GLY A 61 -6.32 -15.66 -3.46
CA GLY A 61 -7.63 -15.97 -4.04
C GLY A 61 -8.77 -16.08 -3.02
N LYS A 62 -8.57 -15.63 -1.77
CA LYS A 62 -9.61 -15.69 -0.73
C LYS A 62 -10.73 -14.67 -0.99
N THR A 63 -11.95 -15.03 -0.59
CA THR A 63 -13.12 -14.14 -0.60
C THR A 63 -13.14 -13.21 0.61
N MET A 64 -13.89 -12.11 0.57
CA MET A 64 -13.97 -11.17 1.73
C MET A 64 -14.42 -11.87 3.02
N LYS A 65 -15.33 -12.84 2.90
CA LYS A 65 -15.79 -13.66 4.03
C LYS A 65 -14.66 -14.49 4.62
N GLN A 66 -13.93 -15.22 3.77
CA GLN A 66 -12.78 -16.04 4.20
C GLN A 66 -11.66 -15.19 4.79
N ILE A 67 -11.39 -14.01 4.21
CA ILE A 67 -10.39 -13.08 4.75
C ILE A 67 -10.79 -12.59 6.14
N GLY A 68 -12.08 -12.25 6.33
CA GLY A 68 -12.60 -11.83 7.62
C GLY A 68 -12.45 -12.92 8.69
N GLU A 69 -12.80 -14.16 8.34
CA GLU A 69 -12.62 -15.33 9.21
C GLU A 69 -11.15 -15.54 9.58
N LEU A 70 -10.24 -15.54 8.60
CA LEU A 70 -8.79 -15.75 8.80
C LEU A 70 -8.12 -14.64 9.62
N LEU A 71 -8.63 -13.41 9.53
CA LEU A 71 -8.07 -12.24 10.21
C LEU A 71 -8.84 -11.85 11.47
N PHE A 72 -9.87 -12.63 11.86
CA PHE A 72 -10.74 -12.37 13.00
C PHE A 72 -11.40 -10.98 12.96
N ILE A 73 -11.87 -10.56 11.78
CA ILE A 73 -12.59 -9.29 11.56
C ILE A 73 -13.83 -9.50 10.69
N SER A 74 -14.76 -8.54 10.72
CA SER A 74 -15.96 -8.65 9.89
C SER A 74 -15.64 -8.54 8.39
N PRO A 75 -16.40 -9.19 7.49
CA PRO A 75 -16.23 -9.01 6.04
C PRO A 75 -16.35 -7.54 5.61
N ARG A 76 -17.19 -6.76 6.31
CA ARG A 76 -17.34 -5.32 6.09
C ARG A 76 -16.06 -4.55 6.42
N THR A 77 -15.35 -4.94 7.47
CA THR A 77 -14.04 -4.38 7.83
C THR A 77 -13.01 -4.70 6.75
N VAL A 78 -13.06 -5.90 6.16
CA VAL A 78 -12.20 -6.26 5.01
C VAL A 78 -12.47 -5.36 3.80
N GLU A 79 -13.74 -5.07 3.49
CA GLU A 79 -14.10 -4.12 2.42
C GLU A 79 -13.49 -2.75 2.65
N THR A 80 -13.56 -2.22 3.88
CA THR A 80 -12.93 -0.93 4.22
C THR A 80 -11.42 -0.95 3.98
N HIS A 81 -10.72 -2.02 4.39
CA HIS A 81 -9.29 -2.17 4.08
C HIS A 81 -9.02 -2.25 2.57
N MET A 82 -9.89 -2.89 1.80
CA MET A 82 -9.79 -2.91 0.33
C MET A 82 -10.02 -1.53 -0.29
N ASP A 83 -10.96 -0.76 0.22
CA ASP A 83 -11.21 0.60 -0.26
C ASP A 83 -10.00 1.51 -0.01
N HIS A 84 -9.38 1.42 1.17
CA HIS A 84 -8.15 2.14 1.46
C HIS A 84 -6.99 1.67 0.57
N LEU A 85 -6.83 0.37 0.35
CA LEU A 85 -5.82 -0.18 -0.57
C LEU A 85 -6.03 0.35 -1.99
N LYS A 86 -7.26 0.33 -2.49
CA LYS A 86 -7.62 0.86 -3.81
C LYS A 86 -7.27 2.34 -3.95
N GLN A 87 -7.60 3.15 -2.94
CA GLN A 87 -7.26 4.58 -2.91
C GLN A 87 -5.74 4.81 -2.90
N LYS A 88 -5.02 4.07 -2.05
CA LYS A 88 -3.57 4.19 -1.89
C LYS A 88 -2.79 3.76 -3.12
N LEU A 89 -3.28 2.74 -3.83
CA LEU A 89 -2.67 2.22 -5.05
C LEU A 89 -3.31 2.79 -6.32
N GLN A 90 -4.24 3.74 -6.18
CA GLN A 90 -4.96 4.41 -7.28
C GLN A 90 -5.66 3.46 -8.27
N VAL A 91 -6.13 2.31 -7.79
CA VAL A 91 -6.85 1.31 -8.59
C VAL A 91 -8.34 1.37 -8.30
N LYS A 92 -9.17 1.04 -9.28
CA LYS A 92 -10.64 1.13 -9.14
C LYS A 92 -11.28 -0.23 -8.92
N LYS A 93 -10.70 -1.27 -9.52
CA LYS A 93 -11.28 -2.63 -9.51
C LYS A 93 -10.51 -3.56 -8.59
N ARG A 94 -11.23 -4.54 -8.02
CA ARG A 94 -10.61 -5.61 -7.21
C ARG A 94 -9.65 -6.47 -8.02
N SER A 95 -9.99 -6.79 -9.27
CA SER A 95 -9.12 -7.56 -10.16
C SER A 95 -7.81 -6.81 -10.41
N GLU A 96 -7.92 -5.53 -10.77
CA GLU A 96 -6.79 -4.62 -10.96
C GLU A 96 -5.91 -4.52 -9.69
N LEU A 97 -6.54 -4.39 -8.51
CA LEU A 97 -5.83 -4.42 -7.23
C LEU A 97 -5.06 -5.74 -7.05
N ALA A 98 -5.69 -6.90 -7.33
CA ALA A 98 -5.03 -8.19 -7.19
C ALA A 98 -3.87 -8.36 -8.17
N ASP A 99 -4.02 -7.89 -9.41
CA ASP A 99 -2.99 -7.97 -10.44
C ASP A 99 -1.79 -7.09 -10.09
N VAL A 100 -2.05 -5.87 -9.62
CA VAL A 100 -1.04 -4.97 -9.08
C VAL A 100 -0.29 -5.62 -7.92
N LEU A 101 -1.01 -6.18 -6.95
CA LEU A 101 -0.37 -6.78 -5.78
C LEU A 101 0.50 -7.98 -6.14
N ARG A 102 0.05 -8.85 -7.05
CA ARG A 102 0.85 -10.01 -7.50
C ARG A 102 2.18 -9.60 -8.13
N LYS A 103 2.15 -8.59 -9.01
CA LYS A 103 3.33 -8.08 -9.71
C LYS A 103 4.39 -7.46 -8.79
N ASN A 104 4.03 -7.08 -7.55
CA ASN A 104 4.93 -6.33 -6.65
C ASN A 104 5.20 -7.04 -5.31
N LEU A 105 4.54 -8.17 -5.02
CA LEU A 105 4.72 -8.94 -3.78
C LEU A 105 5.24 -10.37 -4.02
N ILE A 106 5.16 -10.88 -5.24
CA ILE A 106 5.56 -12.26 -5.59
C ILE A 106 6.81 -12.30 -6.48
N ASP A 107 7.30 -11.14 -6.95
CA ASP A 107 8.58 -10.97 -7.65
C ASP A 107 9.67 -10.39 -6.73
#